data_AF-A0A229G142-F1
#
_entry.id   AF-A0A229G142-F1
#
_cell.length_a   1.000
_cell.length_b   1.000
_cell.length_c   1.000
_cell.angle_alpha   90.00
_cell.angle_beta   90.00
_cell.angle_gamma   90.00
#
_symmetry.space_group_name_H-M   'P 1'
#
loop_
_entity.id
_entity.type
_entity.pdbx_description
1 polymer ?
#
loop_
_entity_poly.entity_id
_entity_poly.type
_entity_poly.pdbx_seq_one_letter_code
_entity_poly.pdbx_strand_id
1 'polypeptide(L)'
;VRERNAIYIDVPNRKKPLVFVDYSDSFETDFNTYYSLQDYDKSRQLLTIHQNLYESETMTVVNLKTGFWQDFEFRKLSISPDMRYIVGFESEMGATEDINIWALQDRGYYKGYYKRVYGSKEDLAKYQNLKNFYQADKAQLVYDAEKLTWLNNNKFYADYFYKLNEKDSAAFRVRYTFIKNTSTDKWQLHAGDI
;
A
#
# COMPACT_ATOMS: atom_id res chain seq x y z
N VAL A 1 -19.27 -6.28 22.81
CA VAL A 1 -18.19 -5.56 22.10
C VAL A 1 -17.37 -4.79 23.13
N ARG A 2 -16.10 -5.13 23.33
CA ARG A 2 -15.18 -4.38 24.21
C ARG A 2 -14.34 -3.48 23.32
N GLU A 3 -14.32 -2.18 23.56
CA GLU A 3 -13.32 -1.28 22.95
C GLU A 3 -11.96 -1.66 23.52
N ARG A 4 -11.04 -2.15 22.68
CA ARG A 4 -9.72 -2.61 23.15
C ARG A 4 -8.64 -1.57 22.92
N ASN A 5 -8.68 -0.88 21.78
CA ASN A 5 -7.78 0.21 21.40
C ASN A 5 -8.57 1.30 20.66
N ALA A 6 -8.38 2.56 21.04
CA ALA A 6 -9.00 3.69 20.34
C ALA A 6 -7.99 4.84 20.16
N ILE A 7 -7.95 5.42 18.96
CA ILE A 7 -7.21 6.65 18.68
C ILE A 7 -8.21 7.80 18.58
N TYR A 8 -8.01 8.81 19.41
CA TYR A 8 -8.76 10.06 19.37
C TYR A 8 -7.87 11.16 18.79
N ILE A 9 -8.36 11.85 17.75
CA ILE A 9 -7.64 12.94 17.10
C ILE A 9 -8.49 14.20 17.18
N ASP A 10 -8.00 15.17 17.94
CA ASP A 10 -8.57 16.51 17.96
C ASP A 10 -8.12 17.30 16.73
N VAL A 11 -9.10 17.72 15.93
CA VAL A 11 -8.88 18.49 14.71
C VAL A 11 -9.42 19.90 14.91
N PRO A 12 -8.63 20.95 14.60
CA PRO A 12 -9.14 22.31 14.55
C PRO A 12 -10.41 22.40 13.71
N ASN A 13 -11.42 23.13 14.20
CA ASN A 13 -12.73 23.33 13.56
C ASN A 13 -13.70 22.13 13.60
N ARG A 14 -13.46 21.11 14.43
CA ARG A 14 -14.46 20.07 14.77
C ARG A 14 -14.87 20.16 16.24
N LYS A 15 -16.17 19.93 16.50
CA LYS A 15 -16.72 19.90 17.88
C LYS A 15 -16.43 18.59 18.62
N LYS A 16 -16.14 17.52 17.88
CA LYS A 16 -15.85 16.19 18.42
C LYS A 16 -14.57 15.65 17.77
N PRO A 17 -13.74 14.90 18.51
CA PRO A 17 -12.56 14.25 17.95
C PRO A 17 -12.96 13.26 16.85
N LEU A 18 -12.04 13.02 15.92
CA LEU A 18 -12.10 11.81 15.10
C LEU A 18 -11.76 10.63 16.00
N VAL A 19 -12.50 9.53 15.86
CA VAL A 19 -12.34 8.35 16.70
C VAL A 19 -12.17 7.13 15.82
N PHE A 20 -11.03 6.46 15.96
CA PHE A 20 -10.71 5.20 15.30
C PHE A 20 -10.71 4.13 16.37
N VAL A 21 -11.73 3.27 16.37
CA VAL A 21 -11.97 2.26 17.41
C VAL A 21 -11.74 0.89 16.82
N ASP A 22 -10.97 0.08 17.52
CA ASP A 22 -10.84 -1.34 17.23
C ASP A 22 -12.03 -2.10 17.85
N TYR A 23 -12.85 -2.68 16.98
CA TYR A 23 -13.91 -3.59 17.38
C TYR A 23 -13.39 -5.01 17.18
N SER A 24 -12.90 -5.65 18.25
CA SER A 24 -12.67 -7.09 18.23
C SER A 24 -14.03 -7.79 18.06
N ASP A 25 -14.23 -8.52 16.96
CA ASP A 25 -15.37 -9.41 16.85
C ASP A 25 -15.25 -10.50 17.92
N SER A 26 -16.38 -10.91 18.50
CA SER A 26 -16.43 -11.93 19.57
C SER A 26 -15.90 -13.31 19.15
N PHE A 27 -15.60 -13.49 17.86
CA PHE A 27 -15.15 -14.75 17.26
C PHE A 27 -13.64 -14.79 16.97
N GLU A 28 -12.91 -13.68 17.14
CA GLU A 28 -11.45 -13.63 16.93
C GLU A 28 -10.71 -13.45 18.26
N THR A 29 -10.71 -14.49 19.11
CA THR A 29 -10.03 -14.42 20.42
C THR A 29 -8.50 -14.40 20.32
N ASP A 30 -7.95 -14.83 19.18
CA ASP A 30 -6.51 -15.00 18.97
C ASP A 30 -5.87 -13.89 18.12
N PHE A 31 -6.67 -13.01 17.50
CA PHE A 31 -6.18 -11.88 16.71
C PHE A 31 -6.55 -10.55 17.37
N ASN A 32 -5.51 -9.80 17.73
CA ASN A 32 -5.66 -8.45 18.25
C ASN A 32 -5.36 -7.48 17.11
N THR A 33 -6.39 -7.05 16.40
CA THR A 33 -6.29 -5.82 15.62
C THR A 33 -5.74 -4.70 16.50
N TYR A 34 -4.86 -3.88 15.96
CA TYR A 34 -4.44 -2.68 16.65
C TYR A 34 -4.15 -1.59 15.64
N TYR A 35 -4.51 -0.37 16.03
CA TYR A 35 -4.10 0.82 15.32
C TYR A 35 -2.71 1.25 15.79
N SER A 36 -1.85 1.60 14.85
CA SER A 36 -0.57 2.23 15.13
C SER A 36 -0.42 3.51 14.31
N LEU A 37 0.04 4.57 14.96
CA LEU A 37 0.48 5.77 14.25
C LEU A 37 1.76 5.43 13.49
N GLN A 38 1.77 5.69 12.18
CA GLN A 38 2.88 5.30 11.32
C GLN A 38 3.74 6.51 10.96
N ASP A 39 3.16 7.48 10.26
CA ASP A 39 3.87 8.64 9.73
C ASP A 39 3.10 9.93 9.96
N TYR A 40 3.83 11.04 10.17
CA TYR A 40 3.25 12.37 10.31
C TYR A 40 3.98 13.39 9.42
N ASP A 41 3.32 13.83 8.35
CA ASP A 41 3.77 14.95 7.52
C ASP A 41 3.40 16.27 8.20
N LYS A 42 4.35 16.81 8.96
CA LYS A 42 4.20 18.13 9.62
C LYS A 42 3.87 19.25 8.64
N SER A 43 4.45 19.22 7.44
CA SER A 43 4.34 20.32 6.48
C SER A 43 2.95 20.39 5.84
N ARG A 44 2.36 19.22 5.56
CA ARG A 44 1.03 19.09 4.94
C ARG A 44 -0.07 18.81 5.97
N GLN A 45 0.29 18.61 7.23
CA GLN A 45 -0.58 18.23 8.33
C GLN A 45 -1.35 16.92 8.02
N LEU A 46 -0.64 15.91 7.52
CA LEU A 46 -1.21 14.59 7.20
C LEU A 46 -0.71 13.57 8.22
N LEU A 47 -1.63 12.82 8.81
CA LEU A 47 -1.33 11.73 9.72
C LEU A 47 -1.74 10.40 9.11
N THR A 48 -0.84 9.43 9.13
CA THR A 48 -1.11 8.06 8.72
C THR A 48 -1.36 7.19 9.95
N ILE A 49 -2.47 6.47 9.91
CA ILE A 49 -2.85 5.44 10.88
C ILE A 49 -2.84 4.11 10.15
N HIS A 50 -2.10 3.14 10.65
CA HIS A 50 -2.09 1.77 10.14
C HIS A 50 -2.94 0.89 11.05
N GLN A 51 -3.69 -0.02 10.45
CA GLN A 51 -4.43 -1.07 11.13
C GLN A 51 -4.03 -2.42 10.52
N ASN A 52 -3.47 -3.28 11.37
CA ASN A 52 -3.12 -4.64 10.99
C ASN A 52 -4.30 -5.56 11.28
N LEU A 53 -4.83 -6.21 10.24
CA LEU A 53 -5.82 -7.28 10.30
C LEU A 53 -5.12 -8.62 10.00
N TYR A 54 -5.81 -9.75 10.23
CA TYR A 54 -5.22 -11.08 10.01
C TYR A 54 -4.72 -11.29 8.57
N GLU A 55 -5.51 -10.89 7.57
CA GLU A 55 -5.21 -11.10 6.14
C GLU A 55 -5.05 -9.80 5.33
N SER A 56 -5.26 -8.64 5.96
CA SER A 56 -5.19 -7.35 5.29
C SER A 56 -4.50 -6.28 6.13
N GLU A 57 -3.97 -5.28 5.45
CA GLU A 57 -3.45 -4.07 6.06
C GLU A 57 -4.37 -2.93 5.60
N THR A 58 -4.95 -2.21 6.55
CA THR A 58 -5.68 -0.98 6.24
C THR A 58 -4.85 0.21 6.69
N MET A 59 -4.85 1.23 5.86
CA MET A 59 -4.22 2.50 6.18
C MET A 59 -5.24 3.61 6.05
N THR A 60 -5.34 4.43 7.07
CA THR A 60 -6.10 5.67 7.03
C THR A 60 -5.15 6.85 6.97
N VAL A 61 -5.36 7.76 6.02
CA VAL A 61 -4.70 9.07 6.02
C VAL A 61 -5.67 10.15 6.44
N VAL A 62 -5.34 10.86 7.51
CA VAL A 62 -6.11 11.94 8.08
C VAL A 62 -5.46 13.28 7.74
N ASN A 63 -6.21 14.17 7.09
CA ASN A 63 -5.85 15.57 6.94
C ASN A 63 -6.22 16.33 8.22
N LEU A 64 -5.23 16.63 9.06
CA LEU A 64 -5.43 17.30 10.34
C LEU A 64 -5.86 18.77 10.20
N LYS A 65 -5.72 19.38 9.01
CA LYS A 65 -6.19 20.75 8.76
C LYS A 65 -7.71 20.80 8.57
N THR A 66 -8.26 19.80 7.90
CA THR A 66 -9.69 19.75 7.53
C THR A 66 -10.50 18.73 8.34
N GLY A 67 -9.81 17.77 8.96
CA GLY A 67 -10.40 16.61 9.61
C GLY A 67 -11.04 15.62 8.65
N PHE A 68 -10.72 15.72 7.36
CA PHE A 68 -11.08 14.71 6.36
C PHE A 68 -10.12 13.52 6.50
N TRP A 69 -10.61 12.30 6.26
CA TRP A 69 -9.77 11.12 6.20
C TRP A 69 -10.12 10.27 4.98
N GLN A 70 -9.15 9.48 4.52
CA GLN A 70 -9.28 8.53 3.43
C GLN A 70 -8.71 7.19 3.86
N ASP A 71 -9.50 6.14 3.66
CA ASP A 71 -9.11 4.77 3.96
C ASP A 71 -8.58 4.08 2.69
N PHE A 72 -7.58 3.23 2.91
CA PHE A 72 -6.89 2.45 1.90
C PHE A 72 -6.83 1.01 2.37
N GLU A 73 -7.32 0.09 1.54
CA GLU A 73 -7.29 -1.34 1.80
C GLU A 73 -6.37 -1.98 0.76
N PHE A 74 -5.16 -2.33 1.19
CA PHE A 74 -4.14 -2.93 0.33
C PHE A 74 -3.37 -3.99 1.09
N ARG A 75 -2.78 -4.93 0.35
CA ARG A 75 -1.70 -5.76 0.90
C ARG A 75 -0.36 -5.03 0.74
N LYS A 76 0.50 -5.14 1.76
CA LYS A 76 1.90 -4.67 1.77
C LYS A 76 2.02 -3.23 1.30
N LEU A 77 1.39 -2.33 2.04
CA LEU A 77 1.37 -0.92 1.72
C LEU A 77 2.73 -0.26 2.00
N SER A 78 3.09 0.74 1.19
CA SER A 78 4.26 1.57 1.43
C SER A 78 4.04 3.01 0.99
N ILE A 79 4.61 3.96 1.73
CA ILE A 79 4.50 5.40 1.49
C ILE A 79 5.84 5.92 0.96
N SER A 80 5.81 6.80 -0.03
CA SER A 80 7.02 7.43 -0.56
C SER A 80 7.71 8.28 0.52
N PRO A 81 9.04 8.51 0.43
CA PRO A 81 9.77 9.28 1.44
C PRO A 81 9.24 10.70 1.65
N ASP A 82 8.69 11.31 0.60
CA ASP A 82 8.06 12.64 0.67
C ASP A 82 6.56 12.61 0.94
N MET A 83 6.00 11.42 1.21
CA MET A 83 4.59 11.16 1.47
C MET A 83 3.67 11.67 0.37
N ARG A 84 4.16 11.76 -0.87
CA ARG A 84 3.34 12.16 -2.02
C ARG A 84 2.66 10.97 -2.69
N TYR A 85 3.17 9.77 -2.48
CA TYR A 85 2.64 8.57 -3.08
C TYR A 85 2.42 7.47 -2.06
N ILE A 86 1.35 6.72 -2.27
CA ILE A 86 1.04 5.48 -1.58
C ILE A 86 1.01 4.38 -2.62
N VAL A 87 1.67 3.26 -2.32
CA VAL A 87 1.68 2.07 -3.16
C VAL A 87 1.26 0.85 -2.37
N GLY A 88 0.57 -0.07 -3.02
CA GLY A 88 0.10 -1.30 -2.41
C GLY A 88 -0.45 -2.26 -3.46
N PHE A 89 -0.61 -3.52 -3.08
CA PHE A 89 -1.26 -4.53 -3.90
C PHE A 89 -2.77 -4.52 -3.62
N GLU A 90 -3.59 -4.49 -4.66
CA GLU A 90 -5.05 -4.58 -4.53
C GLU A 90 -5.45 -5.94 -3.94
N SER A 91 -6.22 -5.95 -2.85
CA SER A 91 -6.73 -7.19 -2.27
C SER A 91 -8.13 -7.49 -2.80
N GLU A 92 -8.23 -8.18 -3.93
CA GLU A 92 -9.43 -8.97 -4.24
C GLU A 92 -9.16 -10.41 -3.84
N MET A 93 -10.02 -10.93 -2.95
CA MET A 93 -9.98 -12.26 -2.33
C MET A 93 -9.37 -13.31 -3.28
N GLY A 94 -8.12 -13.68 -2.99
CA GLY A 94 -7.43 -14.83 -3.58
C GLY A 94 -7.00 -14.74 -5.05
N ALA A 95 -7.12 -13.60 -5.75
CA ALA A 95 -6.95 -13.64 -7.22
C ALA A 95 -6.11 -12.53 -7.90
N THR A 96 -5.55 -11.51 -7.23
CA THR A 96 -4.78 -10.49 -7.99
C THR A 96 -3.63 -9.81 -7.24
N GLU A 97 -2.54 -9.58 -7.98
CA GLU A 97 -1.23 -9.02 -7.57
C GLU A 97 -1.04 -7.59 -8.13
N ASP A 98 -2.13 -6.83 -8.26
CA ASP A 98 -2.07 -5.58 -9.00
C ASP A 98 -1.56 -4.43 -8.13
N ILE A 99 -0.50 -3.79 -8.60
CA ILE A 99 0.12 -2.65 -7.95
C ILE A 99 -0.65 -1.40 -8.34
N ASN A 100 -1.14 -0.69 -7.34
CA ASN A 100 -1.73 0.63 -7.50
C ASN A 100 -0.79 1.70 -6.94
N ILE A 101 -0.75 2.86 -7.60
CA ILE A 101 -0.05 4.05 -7.12
C ILE A 101 -1.07 5.17 -6.96
N TRP A 102 -1.12 5.74 -5.77
CA TRP A 102 -1.99 6.84 -5.40
C TRP A 102 -1.17 8.08 -5.15
N ALA A 103 -1.56 9.22 -5.70
CA ALA A 103 -0.82 10.48 -5.58
C ALA A 103 -1.62 11.52 -4.79
N LEU A 104 -0.93 12.18 -3.87
CA LEU A 104 -1.46 13.31 -3.11
C LEU A 104 -1.77 14.48 -4.05
N GLN A 105 -3.00 14.99 -3.95
CA GLN A 105 -3.48 16.11 -4.73
C GLN A 105 -3.19 17.43 -4.00
N ASP A 106 -2.53 18.37 -4.67
CA ASP A 106 -2.10 19.65 -4.07
C ASP A 106 -3.10 20.81 -4.26
N ARG A 107 -4.10 20.65 -5.12
CA ARG A 107 -4.94 21.75 -5.61
C ARG A 107 -6.42 21.37 -5.72
N GLY A 108 -7.25 22.42 -5.71
CA GLY A 108 -8.69 22.31 -5.91
C GLY A 108 -9.41 21.65 -4.73
N TYR A 109 -10.62 21.19 -5.02
CA TYR A 109 -11.49 20.53 -4.05
C TYR A 109 -10.84 19.30 -3.39
N TYR A 110 -9.97 18.61 -4.12
CA TYR A 110 -9.30 17.40 -3.65
C TYR A 110 -7.98 17.67 -2.91
N LYS A 111 -7.63 18.91 -2.56
CA LYS A 111 -6.36 19.18 -1.88
C LYS A 111 -6.25 18.37 -0.57
N GLY A 112 -5.19 17.57 -0.45
CA GLY A 112 -4.97 16.68 0.70
C GLY A 112 -5.60 15.30 0.56
N TYR A 113 -6.22 14.98 -0.57
CA TYR A 113 -6.73 13.66 -0.95
C TYR A 113 -5.69 12.91 -1.80
N TYR A 114 -5.67 11.58 -1.76
CA TYR A 114 -4.92 10.80 -2.73
C TYR A 114 -5.82 10.23 -3.80
N LYS A 115 -5.42 10.39 -5.06
CA LYS A 115 -6.10 9.83 -6.21
C LYS A 115 -5.23 8.77 -6.89
N ARG A 116 -5.82 7.66 -7.32
CA ARG A 116 -5.11 6.66 -8.14
C ARG A 116 -4.59 7.32 -9.41
N VAL A 117 -3.29 7.17 -9.67
CA VAL A 117 -2.60 7.67 -10.87
C VAL A 117 -1.99 6.56 -11.71
N TYR A 118 -2.01 5.33 -11.20
CA TYR A 118 -1.52 4.14 -11.89
C TYR A 118 -2.18 2.88 -11.30
N GLY A 119 -2.50 1.93 -12.16
CA GLY A 119 -2.76 0.54 -11.78
C GLY A 119 -2.10 -0.41 -12.77
N SER A 120 -1.41 -1.45 -12.31
CA SER A 120 -0.76 -2.43 -13.20
C SER A 120 -1.75 -3.15 -14.12
N LYS A 121 -3.03 -3.27 -13.74
CA LYS A 121 -4.13 -3.72 -14.62
C LYS A 121 -4.24 -2.89 -15.90
N GLU A 122 -3.82 -1.64 -15.90
CA GLU A 122 -3.90 -0.74 -17.07
C GLU A 122 -2.68 -0.93 -18.00
N ASP A 123 -1.58 -1.47 -17.48
CA ASP A 123 -0.36 -1.90 -18.20
C ASP A 123 -0.34 -3.42 -18.45
N LEU A 124 -1.52 -4.06 -18.45
CA LEU A 124 -1.71 -5.51 -18.35
C LEU A 124 -0.83 -6.31 -19.31
N ALA A 125 -0.71 -5.90 -20.57
CA ALA A 125 0.10 -6.64 -21.54
C ALA A 125 1.59 -6.66 -21.17
N LYS A 126 2.16 -5.55 -20.67
CA LYS A 126 3.56 -5.51 -20.23
C LYS A 126 3.74 -6.21 -18.89
N TYR A 127 2.83 -5.95 -17.95
CA TYR A 127 2.88 -6.56 -16.63
C TYR A 127 2.70 -8.07 -16.70
N GLN A 128 1.71 -8.56 -17.44
CA GLN A 128 1.49 -9.98 -17.70
C GLN A 128 2.60 -10.58 -18.55
N ASN A 129 3.15 -9.91 -19.57
CA ASN A 129 4.26 -10.49 -20.33
C ASN A 129 5.53 -10.65 -19.48
N LEU A 130 5.85 -9.68 -18.61
CA LEU A 130 6.95 -9.81 -17.65
C LEU A 130 6.63 -10.88 -16.59
N LYS A 131 5.42 -10.88 -16.03
CA LYS A 131 4.95 -11.90 -15.09
C LYS A 131 5.01 -13.29 -15.71
N ASN A 132 4.49 -13.49 -16.91
CA ASN A 132 4.50 -14.73 -17.68
C ASN A 132 5.92 -15.12 -18.11
N PHE A 133 6.79 -14.20 -18.52
CA PHE A 133 8.19 -14.52 -18.82
C PHE A 133 8.88 -15.12 -17.59
N TYR A 134 8.63 -14.55 -16.41
CA TYR A 134 9.12 -15.12 -15.15
C TYR A 134 8.28 -16.29 -14.63
N GLN A 135 7.03 -16.50 -15.07
CA GLN A 135 6.11 -17.56 -14.61
C GLN A 135 6.02 -18.78 -15.55
N ALA A 136 6.55 -18.69 -16.78
CA ALA A 136 6.43 -19.74 -17.79
C ALA A 136 7.12 -21.07 -17.41
N ASP A 137 8.00 -21.06 -16.40
CA ASP A 137 8.68 -22.24 -15.86
C ASP A 137 8.23 -22.61 -14.43
N LYS A 138 7.15 -21.99 -13.91
CA LYS A 138 6.82 -21.96 -12.47
C LYS A 138 5.71 -22.90 -11.97
N ALA A 139 5.35 -23.94 -12.72
CA ALA A 139 4.38 -24.94 -12.23
C ALA A 139 4.81 -25.64 -10.92
N GLN A 140 6.05 -25.41 -10.44
CA GLN A 140 6.62 -26.01 -9.24
C GLN A 140 7.06 -25.00 -8.15
N LEU A 141 6.95 -23.68 -8.36
CA LEU A 141 7.46 -22.72 -7.38
C LEU A 141 6.42 -22.36 -6.30
N VAL A 142 6.88 -22.28 -5.06
CA VAL A 142 6.08 -21.88 -3.89
C VAL A 142 6.27 -20.38 -3.64
N TYR A 143 5.18 -19.60 -3.67
CA TYR A 143 5.22 -18.19 -3.28
C TYR A 143 5.63 -18.05 -1.81
N ASP A 144 6.58 -17.15 -1.53
CA ASP A 144 7.08 -16.93 -0.16
C ASP A 144 6.63 -15.56 0.38
N ALA A 145 6.98 -14.49 -0.32
CA ALA A 145 6.72 -13.13 0.16
C ALA A 145 6.75 -12.09 -0.96
N GLU A 146 6.23 -10.91 -0.66
CA GLU A 146 6.36 -9.71 -1.49
C GLU A 146 6.81 -8.51 -0.66
N LYS A 147 7.56 -7.59 -1.28
CA LYS A 147 8.09 -6.39 -0.62
C LYS A 147 8.08 -5.19 -1.56
N LEU A 148 7.56 -4.07 -1.06
CA LEU A 148 7.69 -2.76 -1.70
C LEU A 148 8.87 -2.00 -1.07
N THR A 149 9.76 -1.45 -1.91
CA THR A 149 10.93 -0.68 -1.46
C THR A 149 11.09 0.59 -2.29
N TRP A 150 10.90 1.75 -1.66
CA TRP A 150 11.20 3.04 -2.27
C TRP A 150 12.71 3.27 -2.38
N LEU A 151 13.16 3.70 -3.56
CA LEU A 151 14.53 4.19 -3.75
C LEU A 151 14.61 5.71 -3.62
N ASN A 152 13.58 6.40 -4.11
CA ASN A 152 13.38 7.83 -4.01
C ASN A 152 11.91 8.15 -4.32
N ASN A 153 11.54 9.42 -4.32
CA ASN A 153 10.15 9.86 -4.50
C ASN A 153 9.51 9.45 -5.83
N ASN A 154 10.31 9.09 -6.84
CA ASN A 154 9.87 8.80 -8.21
C ASN A 154 10.24 7.38 -8.67
N LYS A 155 10.74 6.52 -7.77
CA LYS A 155 11.15 5.15 -8.12
C LYS A 155 11.01 4.20 -6.92
N PHE A 156 10.40 3.06 -7.16
CA PHE A 156 10.34 1.95 -6.19
C PHE A 156 10.47 0.59 -6.88
N TYR A 157 10.75 -0.42 -6.06
CA TYR A 157 10.77 -1.81 -6.45
C TYR A 157 9.60 -2.55 -5.83
N ALA A 158 9.02 -3.46 -6.61
CA ALA A 158 8.19 -4.55 -6.11
C ALA A 158 8.98 -5.86 -6.28
N ASP A 159 9.39 -6.44 -5.16
CA ASP A 159 10.12 -7.69 -5.10
C ASP A 159 9.15 -8.82 -4.75
N TYR A 160 9.17 -9.89 -5.55
CA TYR A 160 8.47 -11.14 -5.29
C TYR A 160 9.46 -12.25 -5.04
N PHE A 161 9.25 -13.02 -3.98
CA PHE A 161 10.12 -14.11 -3.57
C PHE A 161 9.43 -15.45 -3.78
N TYR A 162 10.12 -16.37 -4.46
CA TYR A 162 9.62 -17.69 -4.80
C TYR A 162 10.63 -18.76 -4.36
N LYS A 163 10.17 -19.76 -3.63
CA LYS A 163 10.96 -20.96 -3.27
C LYS A 163 10.75 -22.06 -4.30
N LEU A 164 11.70 -22.99 -4.43
CA LEU A 164 11.47 -24.21 -5.23
C LEU A 164 10.57 -25.17 -4.47
N ASN A 165 10.71 -25.24 -3.13
CA ASN A 165 9.89 -26.06 -2.24
C ASN A 165 9.56 -25.30 -0.96
N GLU A 166 8.47 -25.66 -0.28
CA GLU A 166 8.05 -25.04 0.99
C GLU A 166 9.12 -25.07 2.07
N LYS A 167 9.94 -26.14 2.09
CA LYS A 167 10.97 -26.37 3.09
C LYS A 167 12.29 -25.63 2.81
N ASP A 168 12.44 -25.01 1.65
CA ASP A 168 13.68 -24.33 1.29
C ASP A 168 13.85 -23.06 2.13
N SER A 169 15.07 -22.85 2.61
CA SER A 169 15.43 -21.64 3.38
C SER A 169 15.79 -20.45 2.49
N ALA A 170 15.93 -20.65 1.18
CA ALA A 170 16.31 -19.62 0.22
C ALA A 170 15.22 -19.44 -0.85
N ALA A 171 14.99 -18.20 -1.27
CA ALA A 171 14.01 -17.84 -2.28
C ALA A 171 14.64 -17.06 -3.44
N PHE A 172 14.18 -17.32 -4.66
CA PHE A 172 14.46 -16.56 -5.85
C PHE A 172 13.71 -15.24 -5.82
N ARG A 173 14.39 -14.14 -6.14
CA ARG A 173 13.78 -12.80 -6.18
C ARG A 173 13.51 -12.38 -7.63
N VAL A 174 12.26 -12.07 -7.93
CA VAL A 174 11.85 -11.35 -9.14
C VAL A 174 11.58 -9.90 -8.77
N ARG A 175 12.24 -8.96 -9.44
CA ARG A 175 12.12 -7.53 -9.16
C ARG A 175 11.46 -6.79 -10.32
N TYR A 176 10.38 -6.09 -10.02
CA TYR A 176 9.74 -5.13 -10.92
C TYR A 176 10.13 -3.71 -10.53
N THR A 177 10.49 -2.89 -11.51
CA THR A 177 10.89 -1.50 -11.29
C THR A 177 9.79 -0.57 -11.76
N PHE A 178 9.30 0.27 -10.86
CA PHE A 178 8.34 1.32 -11.18
C PHE A 178 9.05 2.67 -11.12
N ILE A 179 8.87 3.46 -12.18
CA ILE A 179 9.49 4.78 -12.30
C ILE A 179 8.48 5.80 -12.80
N LYS A 180 8.53 7.00 -12.24
CA LYS A 180 7.79 8.15 -12.76
C LYS A 180 8.59 8.77 -13.91
N ASN A 181 8.02 8.76 -15.11
CA ASN A 181 8.59 9.41 -16.27
C ASN A 181 8.59 10.93 -16.06
N THR A 182 9.77 11.55 -16.08
CA THR A 182 9.95 12.97 -15.80
C THR A 182 9.39 13.89 -16.88
N SER A 183 9.25 13.40 -18.12
CA SER A 183 8.74 14.19 -19.25
C SER A 183 7.22 14.16 -19.33
N THR A 184 6.58 13.04 -18.98
CA THR A 184 5.12 12.87 -19.09
C THR A 184 4.41 12.96 -17.75
N ASP A 185 5.15 12.97 -16.65
CA ASP A 185 4.66 12.89 -15.27
C ASP A 185 3.82 11.62 -14.97
N LYS A 186 3.97 10.57 -15.80
CA LYS A 186 3.26 9.30 -15.65
C LYS A 186 4.13 8.23 -15.03
N TRP A 187 3.55 7.43 -14.15
CA TRP A 187 4.17 6.20 -13.68
C TRP A 187 4.14 5.13 -14.77
N GLN A 188 5.17 4.30 -14.80
CA GLN A 188 5.28 3.17 -15.72
C GLN A 188 6.08 2.03 -15.09
N LEU A 189 5.75 0.81 -15.49
CA LEU A 189 6.62 -0.34 -15.31
C LEU A 189 7.83 -0.20 -16.24
N HIS A 190 9.02 -0.13 -15.66
CA HIS A 190 10.26 -0.21 -16.39
C HIS A 190 10.64 -1.69 -16.55
N ALA A 191 10.61 -2.19 -17.78
CA ALA A 191 11.30 -3.42 -18.10
C ALA A 191 12.79 -3.18 -17.85
N GLY A 192 13.38 -3.93 -16.92
CA GLY A 192 14.82 -3.87 -16.73
C GLY A 192 15.53 -4.27 -18.02
N ASP A 193 16.66 -3.63 -18.31
CA ASP A 193 17.64 -4.23 -19.21
C ASP A 193 18.03 -5.59 -18.60
N ILE A 194 17.81 -6.66 -19.36
CA ILE A 194 18.15 -8.04 -18.97
C ILE A 194 19.66 -8.20 -18.96
#